data_AF-A0A965EUD7-F1
#
_entry.id   AF-A0A965EUD7-F1
#
_cell.length_a   1.000
_cell.length_b   1.000
_cell.length_c   1.000
_cell.angle_alpha   90.00
_cell.angle_beta   90.00
_cell.angle_gamma   90.00
#
_symmetry.space_group_name_H-M   'P 1'
#
loop_
_entity.id
_entity.type
_entity.pdbx_description
1 polymer ?
#
loop_
_entity_poly.entity_id
_entity_poly.type
_entity_poly.pdbx_seq_one_letter_code
_entity_poly.pdbx_strand_id
1 'polypeptide(L)'
;MNLKQVRTNRKRLFFDIEVSANIGLFWQSGFKLNIGPESIIKERAIMCICYKWEDSKEVHSLEWDSKQCDKKLLEKFVKIANEADELVGHNGDRFDLSWIRTRCLFHRIQMFPKYVTIDTLKISRSKFKFNSNKLDYIAKFLGVGQKIKTDYGMWKDIMLNKCKASMAKMVKYCKMDVIVLEKVFKELSIHIEAKTHYGVTFGSDRGSCPECGSDEITINKRRTSATGVKKVQYICKTCFKTHTKLDK
;
A
#
# COMPACT_ATOMS: atom_id res chain seq x y z
N MET A 1 -12.81 -20.44 4.27
CA MET A 1 -14.12 -19.78 4.51
C MET A 1 -14.35 -18.80 3.38
N ASN A 2 -15.37 -19.00 2.54
CA ASN A 2 -15.75 -18.03 1.52
C ASN A 2 -16.36 -16.81 2.22
N LEU A 3 -15.55 -15.76 2.43
CA LEU A 3 -16.01 -14.47 2.90
C LEU A 3 -17.05 -13.96 1.87
N LYS A 4 -18.31 -13.78 2.27
CA LYS A 4 -19.29 -13.06 1.44
C LYS A 4 -18.66 -11.71 1.07
N GLN A 5 -18.49 -11.44 -0.21
CA GLN A 5 -17.89 -10.20 -0.69
C GLN A 5 -18.92 -9.08 -0.51
N VAL A 6 -18.92 -8.48 0.68
CA VAL A 6 -19.72 -7.30 0.97
C VAL A 6 -19.11 -6.16 0.18
N ARG A 7 -19.80 -5.67 -0.85
CA ARG A 7 -19.41 -4.42 -1.51
C ARG A 7 -19.58 -3.30 -0.50
N THR A 8 -18.48 -2.67 -0.12
CA THR A 8 -18.47 -1.56 0.83
C THR A 8 -18.04 -0.29 0.10
N ASN A 9 -18.57 0.87 0.49
CA ASN A 9 -18.17 2.17 -0.05
C ASN A 9 -16.83 2.67 0.55
N ARG A 10 -15.92 1.76 0.93
CA ARG A 10 -14.67 2.11 1.61
C ARG A 10 -13.73 2.80 0.64
N LYS A 11 -13.24 3.99 1.01
CA LYS A 11 -12.16 4.66 0.27
C LYS A 11 -10.79 4.17 0.73
N ARG A 12 -10.55 2.87 0.53
CA ARG A 12 -9.27 2.23 0.78
C ARG A 12 -8.49 2.13 -0.53
N LEU A 13 -7.33 2.77 -0.59
CA LEU A 13 -6.50 2.89 -1.78
C LEU A 13 -5.28 1.98 -1.68
N PHE A 14 -5.18 0.99 -2.56
CA PHE A 14 -3.98 0.18 -2.75
C PHE A 14 -3.08 0.87 -3.76
N PHE A 15 -1.79 0.97 -3.48
CA PHE A 15 -0.85 1.60 -4.39
C PHE A 15 0.55 1.00 -4.27
N ASP A 16 1.33 1.20 -5.32
CA ASP A 16 2.73 0.81 -5.46
C ASP A 16 3.43 1.81 -6.39
N ILE A 17 4.72 2.05 -6.18
CA ILE A 17 5.52 2.97 -6.99
C ILE A 17 6.74 2.29 -7.61
N GLU A 18 7.14 2.78 -8.77
CA GLU A 18 8.43 2.45 -9.37
C GLU A 18 9.30 3.69 -9.45
N VAL A 19 10.58 3.54 -9.08
CA VAL A 19 11.54 4.66 -9.00
C VAL A 19 12.72 4.42 -9.93
N SER A 20 13.28 5.51 -10.44
CA SER A 20 14.50 5.45 -11.24
C SER A 20 15.73 5.28 -10.34
N ALA A 21 16.83 4.80 -10.92
CA ALA A 21 18.13 4.91 -10.27
C ALA A 21 18.65 6.36 -10.31
N ASN A 22 19.66 6.65 -9.49
CA ASN A 22 20.51 7.81 -9.71
C ASN A 22 21.39 7.56 -10.94
N ILE A 23 21.73 8.63 -11.67
CA ILE A 23 22.78 8.59 -12.69
C ILE A 23 23.99 9.33 -12.12
N GLY A 24 25.15 8.67 -12.12
CA GLY A 24 26.37 9.23 -11.57
C GLY A 24 27.62 8.58 -12.14
N LEU A 25 28.78 9.21 -11.90
CA LEU A 25 30.10 8.69 -12.29
C LEU A 25 30.77 8.03 -11.09
N PHE A 26 31.32 6.84 -11.31
CA PHE A 26 32.08 6.09 -10.32
C PHE A 26 33.16 5.28 -11.06
N TRP A 27 34.31 5.07 -10.41
CA TRP A 27 35.48 4.49 -11.06
C TRP A 27 35.35 2.98 -11.35
N GLN A 28 34.69 2.24 -10.47
CA GLN A 28 34.49 0.79 -10.63
C GLN A 28 33.21 0.33 -9.93
N SER A 29 32.64 -0.78 -10.42
CA SER A 29 31.62 -1.53 -9.68
C SER A 29 32.25 -2.48 -8.66
N GLY A 30 31.59 -2.75 -7.53
CA GLY A 30 32.14 -3.66 -6.53
C GLY A 30 31.24 -3.85 -5.31
N PHE A 31 31.53 -4.90 -4.53
CA PHE A 31 30.82 -5.21 -3.30
C PHE A 31 31.21 -4.23 -2.17
N LYS A 32 30.21 -3.73 -1.43
CA LYS A 32 30.40 -2.78 -0.30
C LYS A 32 31.12 -1.47 -0.66
N LEU A 33 30.98 -0.98 -1.89
CA LEU A 33 31.41 0.38 -2.24
C LEU A 33 30.49 1.43 -1.63
N ASN A 34 31.08 2.48 -1.06
CA ASN A 34 30.36 3.70 -0.67
C ASN A 34 30.48 4.70 -1.82
N ILE A 35 29.34 5.07 -2.43
CA ILE A 35 29.25 6.09 -3.46
C ILE A 35 28.70 7.36 -2.82
N GLY A 36 29.49 8.43 -2.83
CA GLY A 36 29.09 9.71 -2.23
C GLY A 36 28.02 10.44 -3.05
N PRO A 37 27.21 11.32 -2.41
CA PRO A 37 26.17 12.07 -3.10
C PRO A 37 26.72 13.01 -4.18
N GLU A 38 27.97 13.47 -4.08
CA GLU A 38 28.66 14.29 -5.08
C GLU A 38 28.84 13.58 -6.43
N SER A 39 28.78 12.24 -6.46
CA SER A 39 28.83 11.47 -7.70
C SER A 39 27.54 11.55 -8.51
N ILE A 40 26.44 12.05 -7.92
CA ILE A 40 25.12 12.08 -8.56
C ILE A 40 25.06 13.25 -9.56
N ILE A 41 24.94 12.91 -10.84
CA ILE A 41 24.72 13.87 -11.93
C ILE A 41 23.22 14.14 -12.11
N LYS A 42 22.40 13.10 -11.98
CA LYS A 42 20.94 13.19 -12.07
C LYS A 42 20.30 12.43 -10.93
N GLU A 43 19.56 13.16 -10.10
CA GLU A 43 18.77 12.59 -9.01
C GLU A 43 17.64 11.72 -9.56
N ARG A 44 17.40 10.63 -8.86
CA ARG A 44 16.27 9.71 -9.03
C ARG A 44 14.92 10.37 -8.83
N ALA A 45 13.92 9.84 -9.52
CA ALA A 45 12.54 10.30 -9.51
C ALA A 45 11.57 9.11 -9.53
N ILE A 46 10.28 9.39 -9.29
CA ILE A 46 9.23 8.38 -9.39
C ILE A 46 8.83 8.23 -10.87
N MET A 47 8.99 7.02 -11.40
CA MET A 47 8.71 6.70 -12.80
C MET A 47 7.22 6.52 -13.03
N CYS A 48 6.58 5.71 -12.19
CA CYS A 48 5.14 5.53 -12.21
C CYS A 48 4.59 5.25 -10.82
N ILE A 49 3.29 5.49 -10.66
CA ILE A 49 2.50 5.09 -9.51
C ILE A 49 1.30 4.35 -10.06
N CYS A 50 1.10 3.11 -9.62
CA CYS A 50 -0.13 2.37 -9.90
C CYS A 50 -1.00 2.34 -8.66
N TYR A 51 -2.32 2.41 -8.85
CA TYR A 51 -3.25 2.38 -7.72
C TYR A 51 -4.58 1.76 -8.10
N LYS A 52 -5.29 1.30 -7.08
CA LYS A 52 -6.57 0.62 -7.17
C LYS A 52 -7.40 0.91 -5.93
N TRP A 53 -8.64 1.36 -6.12
CA TRP A 53 -9.62 1.38 -5.04
C TRP A 53 -10.05 -0.04 -4.68
N GLU A 54 -10.26 -0.31 -3.40
CA GLU A 54 -10.71 -1.61 -2.91
C GLU A 54 -11.93 -2.11 -3.71
N ASP A 55 -11.91 -3.39 -4.11
CA ASP A 55 -12.98 -4.06 -4.86
C ASP A 55 -13.30 -3.48 -6.26
N SER A 56 -12.67 -2.38 -6.69
CA SER A 56 -12.73 -1.92 -8.09
C SER A 56 -12.12 -2.98 -9.02
N LYS A 57 -12.59 -3.08 -10.27
CA LYS A 57 -11.93 -3.91 -11.29
C LYS A 57 -10.76 -3.17 -11.96
N GLU A 58 -10.79 -1.85 -11.95
CA GLU A 58 -9.86 -1.02 -12.68
C GLU A 58 -8.59 -0.75 -11.84
N VAL A 59 -7.44 -0.84 -12.50
CA VAL A 59 -6.15 -0.43 -11.95
C VAL A 59 -5.61 0.72 -12.78
N HIS A 60 -5.46 1.86 -12.13
CA HIS A 60 -5.00 3.08 -12.75
C HIS A 60 -3.48 3.17 -12.65
N SER A 61 -2.90 3.99 -13.52
CA SER A 61 -1.46 4.28 -13.54
C SER A 61 -1.23 5.75 -13.85
N LEU A 62 -0.24 6.32 -13.20
CA LEU A 62 0.32 7.65 -13.49
C LEU A 62 1.79 7.47 -13.82
N GLU A 63 2.28 8.22 -14.81
CA GLU A 63 3.66 8.15 -15.30
C GLU A 63 4.28 9.54 -15.27
N TRP A 64 5.60 9.60 -15.10
CA TRP A 64 6.37 10.84 -15.30
C TRP A 64 6.25 11.35 -16.74
N ASP A 65 6.59 12.61 -16.99
CA ASP A 65 6.48 13.17 -18.34
C ASP A 65 7.62 12.72 -19.28
N SER A 66 7.59 13.18 -20.54
CA SER A 66 8.62 12.88 -21.54
C SER A 66 10.01 13.43 -21.20
N LYS A 67 10.09 14.33 -20.21
CA LYS A 67 11.34 14.85 -19.63
C LYS A 67 11.76 14.06 -18.39
N GLN A 68 11.04 12.98 -18.05
CA GLN A 68 11.22 12.16 -16.85
C GLN A 68 11.05 12.98 -15.56
N CYS A 69 10.14 13.96 -15.59
CA CYS A 69 9.76 14.75 -14.42
C CYS A 69 8.48 14.18 -13.79
N ASP A 70 8.54 13.92 -12.49
CA ASP A 70 7.48 13.31 -11.69
C ASP A 70 6.50 14.33 -11.08
N LYS A 71 6.67 15.64 -11.34
CA LYS A 71 5.84 16.70 -10.76
C LYS A 71 4.34 16.51 -11.03
N LYS A 72 3.96 16.40 -12.31
CA LYS A 72 2.54 16.26 -12.72
C LYS A 72 1.94 14.94 -12.23
N LEU A 73 2.74 13.88 -12.17
CA LEU A 73 2.34 12.60 -11.60
C LEU A 73 2.01 12.76 -10.11
N LEU A 74 2.86 13.45 -9.36
CA LEU A 74 2.68 13.67 -7.92
C LEU A 74 1.50 14.58 -7.62
N GLU A 75 1.32 15.67 -8.36
CA GLU A 75 0.17 16.57 -8.22
C GLU A 75 -1.16 15.82 -8.39
N LYS A 76 -1.22 14.86 -9.33
CA LYS A 76 -2.39 14.01 -9.53
C LYS A 76 -2.55 12.99 -8.41
N PHE A 77 -1.47 12.27 -8.08
CA PHE A 77 -1.54 11.21 -7.09
C PHE A 77 -1.89 11.74 -5.70
N VAL A 78 -1.36 12.89 -5.28
CA VAL A 78 -1.66 13.48 -3.97
C VAL A 78 -3.15 13.82 -3.84
N LYS A 79 -3.81 14.31 -4.91
CA LYS A 79 -5.26 14.54 -4.90
C LYS A 79 -6.02 13.25 -4.61
N ILE A 80 -5.66 12.17 -5.30
CA ILE A 80 -6.27 10.84 -5.13
C ILE A 80 -6.00 10.29 -3.72
N ALA A 81 -4.76 10.39 -3.24
CA ALA A 81 -4.36 9.92 -1.91
C ALA A 81 -5.09 10.69 -0.78
N ASN A 82 -5.38 11.97 -0.97
CA ASN A 82 -6.12 12.80 -0.02
C ASN A 82 -7.61 12.44 0.06
N GLU A 83 -8.16 11.77 -0.95
CA GLU A 83 -9.54 11.26 -0.92
C GLU A 83 -9.66 9.93 -0.15
N ALA A 84 -8.54 9.25 0.09
CA ALA A 84 -8.54 7.94 0.74
C ALA A 84 -8.66 8.07 2.26
N ASP A 85 -9.53 7.25 2.84
CA ASP A 85 -9.59 7.04 4.29
C ASP A 85 -8.37 6.24 4.76
N GLU A 86 -7.93 5.28 3.94
CA GLU A 86 -6.79 4.40 4.23
C GLU A 86 -5.92 4.18 2.98
N LEU A 87 -4.61 4.30 3.16
CA LEU A 87 -3.61 3.94 2.14
C LEU A 87 -3.00 2.57 2.46
N VAL A 88 -3.00 1.64 1.50
CA VAL A 88 -2.47 0.29 1.67
C VAL A 88 -1.26 0.08 0.75
N GLY A 89 -0.16 -0.41 1.33
CA GLY A 89 1.08 -0.71 0.63
C GLY A 89 1.78 -1.95 1.17
N HIS A 90 2.82 -2.41 0.48
CA HIS A 90 3.76 -3.41 1.02
C HIS A 90 5.12 -2.76 1.20
N ASN A 91 5.52 -2.51 2.46
CA ASN A 91 6.62 -1.61 2.80
C ASN A 91 6.33 -0.12 2.47
N GLY A 92 5.06 0.22 2.22
CA GLY A 92 4.62 1.55 1.82
C GLY A 92 4.96 2.65 2.80
N ASP A 93 4.98 2.35 4.11
CA ASP A 93 5.29 3.36 5.12
C ASP A 93 6.76 3.79 5.10
N ARG A 94 7.67 2.87 4.75
CA ARG A 94 9.12 3.12 4.78
C ARG A 94 9.69 3.44 3.41
N PHE A 95 9.10 2.89 2.35
CA PHE A 95 9.56 3.07 0.97
C PHE A 95 8.68 4.06 0.24
N ASP A 96 7.48 3.67 -0.18
CA ASP A 96 6.65 4.41 -1.12
C ASP A 96 6.28 5.82 -0.63
N LEU A 97 5.71 5.94 0.59
CA LEU A 97 5.34 7.24 1.15
C LEU A 97 6.55 8.12 1.45
N SER A 98 7.68 7.53 1.86
CA SER A 98 8.92 8.28 2.07
C SER A 98 9.42 8.90 0.75
N TRP A 99 9.35 8.13 -0.33
CA TRP A 99 9.69 8.57 -1.67
C TRP A 99 8.76 9.67 -2.18
N ILE A 100 7.44 9.44 -2.09
CA ILE A 100 6.43 10.41 -2.50
C ILE A 100 6.60 11.71 -1.72
N ARG A 101 6.76 11.65 -0.39
CA ARG A 101 6.99 12.84 0.45
C ARG A 101 8.25 13.59 0.05
N THR A 102 9.36 12.88 -0.17
CA THR A 102 10.63 13.50 -0.58
C THR A 102 10.50 14.22 -1.93
N ARG A 103 9.85 13.58 -2.91
CA ARG A 103 9.67 14.19 -4.23
C ARG A 103 8.61 15.30 -4.23
N CYS A 104 7.56 15.19 -3.42
CA CYS A 104 6.62 16.28 -3.18
C CYS A 104 7.31 17.49 -2.55
N LEU A 105 8.17 17.29 -1.55
CA LEU A 105 8.97 18.35 -0.93
C LEU A 105 9.86 19.04 -1.98
N PHE A 106 10.59 18.27 -2.79
CA PHE A 106 11.41 18.79 -3.88
C PHE A 106 10.60 19.66 -4.87
N HIS A 107 9.39 19.23 -5.24
CA HIS A 107 8.51 19.96 -6.17
C HIS A 107 7.64 21.03 -5.53
N ARG A 108 7.72 21.22 -4.21
CA ARG A 108 6.85 22.11 -3.41
C ARG A 108 5.36 21.76 -3.54
N ILE A 109 5.04 20.48 -3.60
CA ILE A 109 3.67 19.96 -3.61
C ILE A 109 3.24 19.68 -2.18
N GLN A 110 2.13 20.29 -1.75
CA GLN A 110 1.58 20.06 -0.43
C GLN A 110 0.89 18.70 -0.34
N MET A 111 1.23 17.93 0.70
CA MET A 111 0.69 16.61 1.00
C MET A 111 0.25 16.59 2.48
N PHE A 112 -0.72 15.76 2.87
CA PHE A 112 -1.09 15.67 4.28
C PHE A 112 0.10 15.19 5.13
N PRO A 113 0.29 15.78 6.33
CA PRO A 113 1.40 15.40 7.21
C PRO A 113 1.26 13.94 7.69
N LYS A 114 0.03 13.43 7.76
CA LYS A 114 -0.28 12.08 8.22
C LYS A 114 -1.44 11.48 7.43
N TYR A 115 -1.26 10.25 6.98
CA TYR A 115 -2.32 9.39 6.45
C TYR A 115 -2.55 8.23 7.41
N VAL A 116 -3.75 7.67 7.40
CA VAL A 116 -3.99 6.35 7.98
C VAL A 116 -3.48 5.32 6.97
N THR A 117 -2.49 4.53 7.38
CA THR A 117 -1.84 3.57 6.48
C THR A 117 -2.01 2.14 6.97
N ILE A 118 -2.01 1.18 6.04
CA ILE A 118 -1.93 -0.25 6.32
C ILE A 118 -0.76 -0.81 5.54
N ASP A 119 0.33 -1.12 6.24
CA ASP A 119 1.53 -1.71 5.64
C ASP A 119 1.55 -3.23 5.86
N THR A 120 1.30 -3.97 4.78
CA THR A 120 1.24 -5.43 4.82
C THR A 120 2.57 -6.05 5.23
N LEU A 121 3.72 -5.44 4.92
CA LEU A 121 5.03 -5.96 5.34
C LEU A 121 5.20 -5.89 6.87
N LYS A 122 4.75 -4.78 7.49
CA LYS A 122 4.77 -4.65 8.95
C LYS A 122 3.86 -5.67 9.61
N ILE A 123 2.67 -5.90 9.03
CA ILE A 123 1.72 -6.91 9.52
C ILE A 123 2.32 -8.32 9.40
N SER A 124 2.88 -8.68 8.24
CA SER A 124 3.54 -9.96 8.01
C SER A 124 4.64 -10.23 9.04
N ARG A 125 5.50 -9.24 9.30
CA ARG A 125 6.61 -9.36 10.27
C ARG A 125 6.15 -9.43 11.73
N SER A 126 5.06 -8.74 12.08
CA SER A 126 4.60 -8.65 13.48
C SER A 126 3.69 -9.81 13.89
N LYS A 127 2.91 -10.36 12.96
CA LYS A 127 1.87 -11.35 13.26
C LYS A 127 2.18 -12.75 12.76
N PHE A 128 3.13 -12.93 11.85
CA PHE A 128 3.38 -14.20 11.17
C PHE A 128 4.87 -14.54 11.10
N LYS A 129 5.16 -15.82 10.86
CA LYS A 129 6.52 -16.36 10.70
C LYS A 129 6.69 -16.97 9.31
N PHE A 130 6.52 -16.17 8.26
CA PHE A 130 6.82 -16.58 6.89
C PHE A 130 8.35 -16.73 6.70
N ASN A 131 8.79 -17.70 5.88
CA ASN A 131 10.22 -17.84 5.56
C ASN A 131 10.78 -16.62 4.82
N SER A 132 9.93 -15.90 4.09
CA SER A 132 10.25 -14.61 3.49
C SER A 132 9.04 -13.70 3.56
N ASN A 133 9.28 -12.43 3.87
CA ASN A 133 8.21 -11.42 3.92
C ASN A 133 8.06 -10.64 2.60
N LYS A 134 8.71 -11.08 1.51
CA LYS A 134 8.51 -10.47 0.19
C LYS A 134 7.07 -10.72 -0.26
N LEU A 135 6.41 -9.70 -0.83
CA LEU A 135 5.05 -9.80 -1.33
C LEU A 135 4.82 -11.01 -2.25
N ASP A 136 5.72 -11.26 -3.20
CA ASP A 136 5.64 -12.42 -4.11
C ASP A 136 5.66 -13.77 -3.37
N TYR A 137 6.50 -13.89 -2.33
CA TYR A 137 6.58 -15.12 -1.53
C TYR A 137 5.27 -15.35 -0.77
N ILE A 138 4.75 -14.31 -0.13
CA ILE A 138 3.50 -14.39 0.64
C ILE A 138 2.33 -14.72 -0.29
N ALA A 139 2.26 -14.09 -1.47
CA ALA A 139 1.22 -14.35 -2.45
C ALA A 139 1.21 -15.81 -2.93
N LYS A 140 2.39 -16.38 -3.17
CA LYS A 140 2.55 -17.82 -3.53
C LYS A 140 2.19 -18.73 -2.36
N PHE A 141 2.66 -18.41 -1.16
CA PHE A 141 2.37 -19.19 0.05
C PHE A 141 0.87 -19.28 0.32
N LEU A 142 0.13 -18.19 0.11
CA LEU A 142 -1.32 -18.13 0.30
C LEU A 142 -2.12 -18.63 -0.92
N GLY A 143 -1.46 -18.95 -2.03
CA GLY A 143 -2.13 -19.42 -3.26
C GLY A 143 -2.95 -18.35 -3.98
N VAL A 144 -2.69 -17.05 -3.74
CA VAL A 144 -3.51 -15.94 -4.27
C VAL A 144 -2.92 -15.23 -5.48
N GLY A 145 -1.67 -15.54 -5.83
CA GLY A 145 -1.03 -15.03 -7.04
C GLY A 145 0.48 -15.02 -6.98
N GLN A 146 1.08 -14.39 -7.98
CA GLN A 146 2.51 -14.19 -8.09
C GLN A 146 2.80 -12.89 -8.84
N LYS A 147 3.96 -12.30 -8.55
CA LYS A 147 4.47 -11.15 -9.31
C LYS A 147 4.94 -11.61 -10.70
N ILE A 148 4.92 -10.68 -11.65
CA ILE A 148 5.61 -10.88 -12.92
C ILE A 148 7.12 -10.68 -12.68
N LYS A 149 7.97 -11.53 -13.27
CA LYS A 149 9.42 -11.33 -13.21
C LYS A 149 9.82 -10.08 -13.99
N THR A 150 10.69 -9.27 -13.41
CA THR A 150 11.29 -8.09 -14.05
C THR A 150 12.79 -8.30 -14.25
N ASP A 151 13.35 -7.55 -15.20
CA ASP A 151 14.78 -7.51 -15.47
C ASP A 151 15.30 -6.08 -15.32
N TYR A 152 16.53 -5.94 -14.79
CA TYR A 152 17.13 -4.64 -14.53
C TYR A 152 17.39 -3.82 -15.82
N GLY A 153 17.58 -4.49 -16.96
CA GLY A 153 17.71 -3.83 -18.27
C GLY A 153 16.51 -2.92 -18.60
N MET A 154 15.32 -3.27 -18.11
CA MET A 154 14.10 -2.46 -18.28
C MET A 154 14.26 -1.04 -17.70
N TRP A 155 14.90 -0.88 -16.53
CA TRP A 155 15.15 0.45 -15.94
C TRP A 155 16.12 1.27 -16.79
N LYS A 156 17.21 0.65 -17.26
CA LYS A 156 18.20 1.31 -18.11
C LYS A 156 17.58 1.85 -19.39
N ASP A 157 16.76 1.02 -20.06
CA ASP A 157 16.08 1.43 -21.29
C ASP A 157 15.14 2.61 -21.10
N ILE A 158 14.42 2.62 -19.98
CA ILE A 158 13.51 3.73 -19.69
C ILE A 158 14.29 5.00 -19.36
N MET A 159 15.35 4.87 -18.55
CA MET A 159 16.12 6.02 -18.06
C MET A 159 17.00 6.66 -19.13
N LEU A 160 17.75 5.84 -19.86
CA LEU A 160 18.78 6.31 -20.80
C LEU A 160 18.23 6.46 -22.22
N ASN A 161 17.40 5.52 -22.65
CA ASN A 161 16.90 5.46 -24.02
C ASN A 161 15.47 5.99 -24.17
N LYS A 162 14.82 6.39 -23.05
CA LYS A 162 13.41 6.84 -23.01
C LYS A 162 12.46 5.84 -23.70
N CYS A 163 12.75 4.54 -23.56
CA CYS A 163 12.02 3.48 -24.26
C CYS A 163 10.57 3.38 -23.75
N LYS A 164 9.62 3.76 -24.62
CA LYS A 164 8.18 3.68 -24.32
C LYS A 164 7.69 2.25 -24.08
N ALA A 165 8.24 1.28 -24.81
CA ALA A 165 7.86 -0.13 -24.65
C ALA A 165 8.29 -0.67 -23.28
N SER A 166 9.50 -0.32 -22.82
CA SER A 166 9.97 -0.67 -21.48
C SER A 166 9.15 0.05 -20.40
N MET A 167 8.75 1.31 -20.63
CA MET A 167 7.86 2.04 -19.71
C MET A 167 6.48 1.37 -19.59
N ALA A 168 5.88 0.95 -20.71
CA ALA A 168 4.61 0.22 -20.69
C ALA A 168 4.72 -1.13 -19.94
N LYS A 169 5.85 -1.83 -20.06
CA LYS A 169 6.12 -3.05 -19.28
C LYS A 169 6.27 -2.75 -17.78
N MET A 170 6.95 -1.66 -17.42
CA MET A 170 7.06 -1.19 -16.03
C MET A 170 5.70 -0.91 -15.41
N VAL A 171 4.84 -0.19 -16.13
CA VAL A 171 3.47 0.10 -15.68
C VAL A 171 2.68 -1.19 -15.52
N LYS A 172 2.78 -2.13 -16.47
CA LYS A 172 2.13 -3.43 -16.35
C LYS A 172 2.59 -4.19 -15.10
N TYR A 173 3.90 -4.18 -14.81
CA TYR A 173 4.47 -4.79 -13.62
C TYR A 173 3.91 -4.15 -12.33
N CYS A 174 3.98 -2.82 -12.21
CA CYS A 174 3.48 -2.09 -11.04
C CYS A 174 1.96 -2.28 -10.84
N LYS A 175 1.16 -2.33 -11.92
CA LYS A 175 -0.28 -2.68 -11.84
C LYS A 175 -0.50 -4.08 -11.26
N MET A 176 0.33 -5.06 -11.64
CA MET A 176 0.22 -6.41 -11.09
C MET A 176 0.61 -6.46 -9.61
N ASP A 177 1.58 -5.66 -9.19
CA ASP A 177 1.97 -5.56 -7.78
C ASP A 177 0.82 -5.04 -6.91
N VAL A 178 0.07 -4.03 -7.38
CA VAL A 178 -1.15 -3.55 -6.71
C VAL A 178 -2.24 -4.61 -6.62
N ILE A 179 -2.44 -5.39 -7.69
CA ILE A 179 -3.42 -6.49 -7.70
C ILE A 179 -3.03 -7.57 -6.68
N VAL A 180 -1.76 -7.98 -6.68
CA VAL A 180 -1.24 -8.99 -5.74
C VAL A 180 -1.31 -8.48 -4.30
N LEU A 181 -0.98 -7.19 -4.09
CA LEU A 181 -1.07 -6.53 -2.80
C LEU A 181 -2.49 -6.60 -2.22
N GLU A 182 -3.52 -6.27 -3.00
CA GLU A 182 -4.91 -6.33 -2.53
C GLU A 182 -5.30 -7.76 -2.13
N LYS A 183 -4.94 -8.75 -2.95
CA LYS A 183 -5.24 -10.16 -2.65
C LYS A 183 -4.56 -10.64 -1.37
N VAL A 184 -3.28 -10.33 -1.20
CA VAL A 184 -2.55 -10.64 0.04
C VAL A 184 -3.17 -9.91 1.22
N PHE A 185 -3.49 -8.62 1.07
CA PHE A 185 -4.16 -7.87 2.12
C PHE A 185 -5.48 -8.52 2.55
N LYS A 186 -6.32 -8.97 1.60
CA LYS A 186 -7.61 -9.61 1.91
C LYS A 186 -7.44 -10.84 2.81
N GLU A 187 -6.48 -11.71 2.51
CA GLU A 187 -6.14 -12.87 3.34
C GLU A 187 -5.61 -12.47 4.74
N LEU A 188 -4.74 -11.46 4.79
CA LEU A 188 -4.21 -10.98 6.07
C LEU A 188 -5.25 -10.21 6.89
N SER A 189 -6.32 -9.70 6.27
CA SER A 189 -7.21 -8.69 6.82
C SER A 189 -7.98 -9.13 8.06
N ILE A 190 -8.20 -10.44 8.24
CA ILE A 190 -8.83 -11.01 9.43
C ILE A 190 -7.94 -10.87 10.68
N HIS A 191 -6.64 -10.77 10.48
CA HIS A 191 -5.65 -10.56 11.53
C HIS A 191 -5.33 -9.08 11.73
N ILE A 192 -5.99 -8.14 11.05
CA ILE A 192 -5.73 -6.70 11.16
C ILE A 192 -6.85 -6.05 11.96
N GLU A 193 -6.49 -5.28 13.00
CA GLU A 193 -7.45 -4.45 13.72
C GLU A 193 -7.85 -3.26 12.85
N ALA A 194 -9.14 -2.91 12.86
CA ALA A 194 -9.65 -1.79 12.10
C ALA A 194 -8.97 -0.48 12.54
N LYS A 195 -8.42 0.27 11.58
CA LYS A 195 -7.80 1.58 11.83
C LYS A 195 -8.79 2.72 11.64
N THR A 196 -9.80 2.50 10.81
CA THR A 196 -10.89 3.43 10.52
C THR A 196 -12.22 2.78 10.88
N HIS A 197 -13.17 3.55 11.40
CA HIS A 197 -14.50 3.07 11.70
C HIS A 197 -15.46 3.35 10.53
N TYR A 198 -15.38 2.55 9.47
CA TYR A 198 -16.16 2.76 8.25
C TYR A 198 -17.67 2.80 8.47
N GLY A 199 -18.22 2.06 9.45
CA GLY A 199 -19.62 2.21 9.81
C GLY A 199 -20.00 3.65 10.15
N VAL A 200 -19.17 4.35 10.94
CA VAL A 200 -19.41 5.75 11.32
C VAL A 200 -19.13 6.67 10.13
N THR A 201 -18.09 6.40 9.34
CA THR A 201 -17.81 7.13 8.09
C THR A 201 -19.00 7.05 7.12
N PHE A 202 -19.76 5.96 7.13
CA PHE A 202 -20.97 5.76 6.32
C PHE A 202 -22.24 6.28 6.97
N GLY A 203 -22.17 6.85 8.18
CA GLY A 203 -23.32 7.40 8.92
C GLY A 203 -24.02 6.43 9.88
N SER A 204 -23.52 5.20 10.05
CA SER A 204 -24.02 4.26 11.06
C SER A 204 -23.59 4.64 12.48
N ASP A 205 -24.24 4.05 13.48
CA ASP A 205 -23.93 4.28 14.89
C ASP A 205 -22.52 3.75 15.28
N ARG A 206 -21.94 4.30 16.35
CA ARG A 206 -20.66 3.84 16.93
C ARG A 206 -20.71 2.38 17.40
N GLY A 207 -21.90 1.82 17.58
CA GLY A 207 -22.20 0.41 17.85
C GLY A 207 -21.97 -0.51 16.65
N SER A 208 -22.03 -0.01 15.42
CA SER A 208 -21.86 -0.80 14.19
C SER A 208 -20.46 -1.41 14.03
N CYS A 209 -20.31 -2.33 13.07
CA CYS A 209 -19.03 -2.93 12.73
C CYS A 209 -18.08 -1.87 12.13
N PRO A 210 -16.85 -1.68 12.68
CA PRO A 210 -15.90 -0.70 12.17
C PRO A 210 -15.38 -1.03 10.77
N GLU A 211 -15.43 -2.30 10.36
CA GLU A 211 -14.90 -2.71 9.05
C GLU A 211 -15.92 -2.57 7.92
N CYS A 212 -17.19 -2.93 8.15
CA CYS A 212 -18.20 -3.01 7.09
C CYS A 212 -19.49 -2.22 7.36
N GLY A 213 -19.64 -1.63 8.55
CA GLY A 213 -20.83 -0.87 8.93
C GLY A 213 -22.06 -1.69 9.28
N SER A 214 -21.99 -3.03 9.23
CA SER A 214 -23.12 -3.89 9.63
C SER A 214 -23.42 -3.79 11.12
N ASP A 215 -24.72 -3.79 11.45
CA ASP A 215 -25.25 -3.89 12.82
C ASP A 215 -25.47 -5.34 13.26
N GLU A 216 -25.25 -6.32 12.37
CA GLU A 216 -25.30 -7.74 12.70
C GLU A 216 -24.03 -8.18 13.44
N ILE A 217 -23.88 -7.69 14.67
CA ILE A 217 -22.78 -8.00 15.56
C ILE A 217 -23.26 -8.78 16.77
N THR A 218 -22.46 -9.74 17.22
CA THR A 218 -22.72 -10.51 18.44
C THR A 218 -21.55 -10.44 19.38
N ILE A 219 -21.82 -10.42 20.69
CA ILE A 219 -20.78 -10.49 21.71
C ILE A 219 -20.11 -11.86 21.60
N ASN A 220 -18.80 -11.86 21.31
CA ASN A 220 -17.98 -13.05 21.33
C ASN A 220 -17.51 -13.34 22.76
N LYS A 221 -16.99 -12.33 23.46
CA LYS A 221 -16.66 -12.41 24.89
C LYS A 221 -16.41 -11.05 25.54
N ARG A 222 -16.55 -11.01 26.86
CA ARG A 222 -16.09 -9.89 27.69
C ARG A 222 -14.70 -10.21 28.22
N ARG A 223 -13.82 -9.21 28.24
CA ARG A 223 -12.44 -9.32 28.74
C ARG A 223 -12.17 -8.18 29.71
N THR A 224 -11.37 -8.46 30.72
CA THR A 224 -10.81 -7.44 31.62
C THR A 224 -9.31 -7.40 31.38
N SER A 225 -8.73 -6.22 31.12
CA SER A 225 -7.28 -6.08 31.01
C SER A 225 -6.60 -6.30 32.36
N ALA A 226 -5.27 -6.48 32.36
CA ALA A 226 -4.48 -6.53 33.60
C ALA A 226 -4.64 -5.26 34.46
N THR A 227 -4.97 -4.12 33.83
CA THR A 227 -5.25 -2.84 34.50
C THR A 227 -6.71 -2.65 34.92
N GLY A 228 -7.55 -3.69 34.82
CA GLY A 228 -8.96 -3.64 35.24
C GLY A 228 -9.95 -3.07 34.21
N VAL A 229 -9.49 -2.69 33.01
CA VAL A 229 -10.36 -2.11 31.97
C VAL A 229 -11.22 -3.21 31.35
N LYS A 230 -12.55 -3.07 31.50
CA LYS A 230 -13.54 -3.95 30.89
C LYS A 230 -13.69 -3.62 29.40
N LYS A 231 -13.67 -4.66 28.56
CA LYS A 231 -13.81 -4.58 27.11
C LYS A 231 -14.76 -5.66 26.62
N VAL A 232 -15.58 -5.31 25.63
CA VAL A 232 -16.44 -6.26 24.93
C VAL A 232 -15.84 -6.54 23.56
N GLN A 233 -15.61 -7.81 23.26
CA GLN A 233 -15.19 -8.27 21.96
C GLN A 233 -16.41 -8.74 21.18
N TYR A 234 -16.62 -8.16 20.00
CA TYR A 234 -17.72 -8.44 19.08
C TYR A 234 -17.20 -9.20 17.86
N ILE A 235 -18.04 -10.07 17.30
CA ILE A 235 -17.86 -10.67 15.98
C ILE A 235 -18.99 -10.20 15.06
N CYS A 236 -18.64 -9.71 13.87
CA CYS A 236 -19.62 -9.32 12.86
C CYS A 236 -20.05 -10.55 12.05
N LYS A 237 -21.35 -10.78 11.89
CA LYS A 237 -21.90 -11.90 11.09
C LYS A 237 -21.78 -11.66 9.58
N THR A 238 -21.57 -10.42 9.17
CA THR A 238 -21.50 -10.04 7.76
C THR A 238 -20.07 -10.13 7.20
N CYS A 239 -19.08 -9.54 7.88
CA CYS A 239 -17.67 -9.56 7.44
C CYS A 239 -16.77 -10.53 8.23
N PHE A 240 -17.32 -11.21 9.26
CA PHE A 240 -16.62 -12.18 10.12
C PHE A 240 -15.41 -11.62 10.90
N LYS A 241 -15.16 -10.31 10.84
CA LYS A 241 -14.09 -9.68 11.60
C LYS A 241 -14.49 -9.48 13.06
N THR A 242 -13.50 -9.67 13.91
CA THR A 242 -13.60 -9.42 15.34
C THR A 242 -13.11 -8.01 15.65
N HIS A 243 -13.82 -7.29 16.52
CA HIS A 243 -13.41 -5.98 16.99
C HIS A 243 -13.72 -5.82 18.48
N THR A 244 -12.99 -4.94 19.16
CA THR A 244 -13.08 -4.78 20.62
C THR A 244 -13.43 -3.35 20.96
N LYS A 245 -14.44 -3.14 21.80
CA LYS A 245 -14.86 -1.83 22.30
C LYS A 245 -14.73 -1.80 23.83
N LEU A 246 -14.58 -0.61 24.39
CA LEU A 246 -14.65 -0.42 25.85
C LEU A 246 -16.07 -0.75 26.31
N ASP A 247 -16.18 -1.47 27.43
CA ASP A 247 -17.44 -1.69 28.13
C ASP A 247 -17.65 -0.46 29.03
N LYS A 248 -18.36 0.55 28.51
CA LYS A 248 -18.67 1.79 29.24
C LYS A 248 -20.00 1.65 29.96
#